data_AF-A0A919U8J2-F1
#
_entry.id   AF-A0A919U8J2-F1
#
_cell.length_a   1.000
_cell.length_b   1.000
_cell.length_c   1.000
_cell.angle_alpha   90.00
_cell.angle_beta   90.00
_cell.angle_gamma   90.00
#
_symmetry.space_group_name_H-M   'P 1'
#
loop_
_entity.id
_entity.type
_entity.pdbx_description
1 polymer ?
#
loop_
_entity_poly.entity_id
_entity_poly.type
_entity_poly.pdbx_seq_one_letter_code
_entity_poly.pdbx_strand_id
1 'polypeptide(L)'
;MGKTTRVLTLAAIAAAAGGVAWALRDLPAQLGAVASGARAERMRRSPQYGEGKFVNPVPREILPDGAMGAAFKELIFGQQPRRPKGVIPVVKPAFPAKQDGDLHVTWLGHSTALAEVEGVRVLFDPVWSDRCSPTSFVGPKRLHPMPLGVEELPRIDAIVISHDHYDHLDLASIKALARSQQAPFLVPLGVGAHLERWGVPLDRIVELDWDESVDVRHVTLTATAARHFSGRRFTRDGTLWASWAVKGERRSLFYTGDSGYWGGYKEIGEQYGPFDVSLIQVGAYGDAWPDIHMKPEDGASAHLDVRAGVLIPLHWCTFNLAVHAWSEPVERLLDEAAARDITLAIPRPGDRINIDALPAVEPWWRAIA
;
A
#
# COMPACT_ATOMS: atom_id res chain seq x y z
N MET A 1 -25.98 -42.03 28.19
CA MET A 1 -25.83 -40.56 28.11
C MET A 1 -27.17 -39.90 28.36
N GLY A 2 -27.31 -39.14 29.45
CA GLY A 2 -28.58 -38.54 29.86
C GLY A 2 -29.03 -37.39 28.95
N LYS A 3 -30.34 -37.10 28.93
CA LYS A 3 -30.94 -35.98 28.17
C LYS A 3 -30.20 -34.66 28.41
N THR A 4 -29.77 -34.40 29.64
CA THR A 4 -29.00 -33.21 30.04
C THR A 4 -27.65 -33.11 29.33
N THR A 5 -26.93 -34.22 29.17
CA THR A 5 -25.65 -34.24 28.44
C THR A 5 -25.85 -33.90 26.96
N ARG A 6 -26.91 -34.42 26.34
CA ARG A 6 -27.24 -34.11 24.94
C ARG A 6 -27.61 -32.63 24.73
N VAL A 7 -28.38 -32.04 25.65
CA VAL A 7 -28.76 -30.62 25.60
C VAL A 7 -27.52 -29.72 25.75
N LEU A 8 -26.63 -30.03 26.69
CA LEU A 8 -25.38 -29.28 26.88
C LEU A 8 -24.44 -29.37 25.67
N THR A 9 -24.31 -30.56 25.07
CA THR A 9 -23.53 -30.72 23.84
C THR A 9 -24.11 -29.94 22.66
N LEU A 10 -25.44 -29.96 22.47
CA LEU A 10 -26.09 -29.18 21.41
C LEU A 10 -25.95 -27.67 21.63
N ALA A 11 -26.06 -27.20 22.87
CA ALA A 11 -25.85 -25.79 23.21
C ALA A 11 -24.39 -25.35 22.94
N ALA A 12 -23.41 -26.20 23.27
CA ALA A 12 -22.00 -25.93 22.98
C ALA A 12 -21.71 -25.88 21.47
N ILE A 13 -22.29 -26.80 20.68
CA ILE A 13 -22.18 -26.80 19.22
C ILE A 13 -22.82 -25.54 18.63
N ALA A 14 -24.01 -25.16 19.08
CA ALA A 14 -24.69 -23.94 18.61
C ALA A 14 -23.90 -22.67 18.97
N ALA A 15 -23.33 -22.60 20.17
CA ALA A 15 -22.48 -21.48 20.58
C ALA A 15 -21.19 -21.41 19.75
N ALA A 16 -20.55 -22.56 19.48
CA ALA A 16 -19.37 -22.63 18.62
C ALA A 16 -19.69 -22.21 17.17
N ALA A 17 -20.80 -22.70 16.61
CA ALA A 17 -21.27 -22.31 15.28
C ALA A 17 -21.62 -20.82 15.20
N GLY A 18 -22.28 -20.27 16.22
CA GLY A 18 -22.56 -18.84 16.34
C GLY A 18 -21.28 -18.00 16.43
N GLY A 19 -20.29 -18.46 17.18
CA GLY A 19 -18.97 -17.82 17.27
C GLY A 19 -18.23 -17.79 15.93
N VAL A 20 -18.24 -18.90 15.19
CA VAL A 20 -17.63 -18.98 13.84
C VAL A 20 -18.36 -18.08 12.85
N ALA A 21 -19.70 -18.11 12.83
CA ALA A 21 -20.49 -17.24 11.95
C ALA A 21 -20.23 -15.76 12.25
N TRP A 22 -20.14 -15.39 13.53
CA TRP A 22 -19.79 -14.03 13.94
C TRP A 22 -18.38 -13.63 13.52
N ALA A 23 -17.39 -14.52 13.68
CA ALA A 23 -16.01 -14.27 13.26
C ALA A 23 -15.86 -14.08 11.74
N LEU A 24 -16.71 -14.74 10.94
CA LEU A 24 -16.69 -14.68 9.48
C LEU A 24 -17.69 -13.67 8.87
N ARG A 25 -18.46 -12.95 9.69
CA ARG A 25 -19.58 -12.11 9.22
C ARG A 25 -19.17 -11.03 8.20
N ASP A 26 -17.94 -10.51 8.34
CA ASP A 26 -17.43 -9.43 7.49
C ASP A 26 -16.72 -9.96 6.23
N LEU A 27 -16.48 -11.28 6.13
CA LEU A 27 -15.79 -11.91 5.00
C LEU A 27 -16.45 -11.58 3.64
N PRO A 28 -17.78 -11.66 3.47
CA PRO A 28 -18.41 -11.30 2.20
C PRO A 28 -18.24 -9.83 1.80
N ALA A 29 -18.05 -8.93 2.78
CA ALA A 29 -17.73 -7.54 2.52
C ALA A 29 -16.25 -7.36 2.18
N GLN A 30 -15.35 -8.05 2.90
CA GLN A 30 -13.89 -8.00 2.69
C GLN A 30 -13.46 -8.41 1.28
N LEU A 31 -14.15 -9.40 0.69
CA LEU A 31 -13.97 -9.82 -0.70
C LEU A 31 -14.35 -8.75 -1.74
N GLY A 32 -15.00 -7.65 -1.32
CA GLY A 32 -15.41 -6.54 -2.19
C GLY A 32 -16.44 -6.95 -3.26
N ALA A 33 -16.47 -6.30 -4.43
CA ALA A 33 -17.33 -6.66 -5.56
C ALA A 33 -16.52 -7.03 -6.82
N VAL A 34 -17.22 -7.54 -7.84
CA VAL A 34 -16.69 -7.65 -9.21
C VAL A 34 -17.33 -6.52 -10.03
N ALA A 35 -16.54 -5.86 -10.87
CA ALA A 35 -17.05 -4.80 -11.73
C ALA A 35 -18.14 -5.32 -12.69
N SER A 36 -19.14 -4.49 -12.95
CA SER A 36 -20.26 -4.78 -13.84
C SER A 36 -20.67 -3.51 -14.61
N GLY A 37 -21.58 -3.67 -15.59
CA GLY A 37 -22.12 -2.55 -16.37
C GLY A 37 -21.03 -1.68 -17.03
N ALA A 38 -21.23 -0.36 -16.95
CA ALA A 38 -20.34 0.63 -17.56
C ALA A 38 -18.88 0.54 -17.08
N ARG A 39 -18.65 0.15 -15.82
CA ARG A 39 -17.29 -0.04 -15.28
C ARG A 39 -16.58 -1.21 -15.95
N ALA A 40 -17.27 -2.35 -16.06
CA ALA A 40 -16.72 -3.52 -16.74
C ALA A 40 -16.51 -3.29 -18.25
N GLU A 41 -17.39 -2.51 -18.89
CA GLU A 41 -17.20 -2.08 -20.28
C GLU A 41 -15.98 -1.19 -20.45
N ARG A 42 -15.76 -0.23 -19.53
CA ARG A 42 -14.57 0.61 -19.53
C ARG A 42 -13.29 -0.21 -19.34
N MET A 43 -13.28 -1.14 -18.38
CA MET A 43 -12.15 -2.05 -18.18
C MET A 43 -11.80 -2.83 -19.45
N ARG A 44 -12.80 -3.37 -20.17
CA ARG A 44 -12.55 -4.11 -21.43
C ARG A 44 -12.01 -3.25 -22.58
N ARG A 45 -12.11 -1.92 -22.49
CA ARG A 45 -11.55 -0.98 -23.49
C ARG A 45 -10.13 -0.52 -23.13
N SER A 46 -9.68 -0.80 -21.92
CA SER A 46 -8.31 -0.51 -21.47
C SER A 46 -7.31 -1.28 -22.33
N PRO A 47 -6.25 -0.63 -22.87
CA PRO A 47 -5.13 -1.31 -23.52
C PRO A 47 -4.44 -2.37 -22.64
N GLN A 48 -4.58 -2.26 -21.33
CA GLN A 48 -3.97 -3.09 -20.30
C GLN A 48 -4.86 -4.31 -19.96
N TYR A 49 -6.04 -4.43 -20.57
CA TYR A 49 -6.97 -5.53 -20.34
C TYR A 49 -6.97 -6.53 -21.51
N GLY A 50 -6.50 -7.75 -21.25
CA GLY A 50 -6.37 -8.83 -22.23
C GLY A 50 -6.84 -10.17 -21.67
N GLU A 51 -7.47 -10.99 -22.50
CA GLU A 51 -7.90 -12.36 -22.13
C GLU A 51 -8.77 -12.43 -20.85
N GLY A 52 -9.56 -11.38 -20.59
CA GLY A 52 -10.47 -11.32 -19.43
C GLY A 52 -9.83 -10.85 -18.12
N LYS A 53 -8.61 -10.31 -18.15
CA LYS A 53 -7.92 -9.77 -16.97
C LYS A 53 -6.96 -8.62 -17.34
N PHE A 54 -6.46 -7.90 -16.35
CA PHE A 54 -5.36 -6.97 -16.55
C PHE A 54 -4.02 -7.69 -16.70
N VAL A 55 -3.10 -7.11 -17.45
CA VAL A 55 -1.77 -7.67 -17.72
C VAL A 55 -0.65 -6.70 -17.34
N ASN A 56 0.53 -7.24 -17.07
CA ASN A 56 1.72 -6.43 -16.75
C ASN A 56 2.33 -5.81 -18.01
N PRO A 57 3.10 -4.71 -17.87
CA PRO A 57 3.78 -4.08 -19.00
C PRO A 57 4.88 -4.98 -19.58
N VAL A 58 5.44 -5.88 -18.76
CA VAL A 58 6.37 -6.92 -19.16
C VAL A 58 5.94 -8.28 -18.59
N PRO A 59 6.20 -9.40 -19.27
CA PRO A 59 5.88 -10.73 -18.75
C PRO A 59 6.53 -10.99 -17.39
N ARG A 60 5.87 -11.80 -16.56
CA ARG A 60 6.45 -12.32 -15.31
C ARG A 60 7.30 -13.55 -15.62
N GLU A 61 8.40 -13.73 -14.90
CA GLU A 61 9.23 -14.91 -14.90
C GLU A 61 8.43 -16.15 -14.49
N ILE A 62 8.76 -17.27 -15.12
CA ILE A 62 8.21 -18.57 -14.76
C ILE A 62 9.05 -19.11 -13.61
N LEU A 63 8.43 -19.21 -12.43
CA LEU A 63 9.09 -19.74 -11.25
C LEU A 63 9.25 -21.26 -11.35
N PRO A 64 10.31 -21.83 -10.75
CA PRO A 64 10.44 -23.28 -10.60
C PRO A 64 9.28 -23.88 -9.81
N ASP A 65 8.91 -25.11 -10.15
CA ASP A 65 7.89 -25.87 -9.43
C ASP A 65 8.25 -25.96 -7.94
N GLY A 66 7.28 -25.62 -7.09
CA GLY A 66 7.44 -25.68 -5.63
C GLY A 66 8.07 -24.44 -4.98
N ALA A 67 8.51 -23.42 -5.73
CA ALA A 67 9.09 -22.19 -5.17
C ALA A 67 8.14 -21.52 -4.15
N MET A 68 6.86 -21.36 -4.49
CA MET A 68 5.83 -20.84 -3.59
C MET A 68 5.64 -21.70 -2.33
N GLY A 69 5.71 -23.02 -2.48
CA GLY A 69 5.59 -23.97 -1.36
C GLY A 69 6.78 -23.89 -0.41
N ALA A 70 7.99 -23.73 -0.95
CA ALA A 70 9.20 -23.50 -0.18
C ALA A 70 9.14 -22.18 0.60
N ALA A 71 8.74 -21.09 -0.06
CA ALA A 71 8.55 -19.79 0.58
C ALA A 71 7.49 -19.84 1.70
N PHE A 72 6.38 -20.54 1.48
CA PHE A 72 5.37 -20.74 2.53
C PHE A 72 5.91 -21.54 3.72
N LYS A 73 6.68 -22.60 3.46
CA LYS A 73 7.36 -23.38 4.50
C LYS A 73 8.33 -22.50 5.30
N GLU A 74 9.09 -21.65 4.63
CA GLU A 74 9.99 -20.70 5.28
C GLU A 74 9.23 -19.62 6.07
N LEU A 75 8.09 -19.15 5.58
CA LEU A 75 7.25 -18.22 6.34
C LEU A 75 6.75 -18.83 7.66
N ILE A 76 6.51 -20.14 7.71
CA ILE A 76 6.06 -20.83 8.94
C ILE A 76 7.23 -21.23 9.84
N PHE A 77 8.27 -21.86 9.27
CA PHE A 77 9.34 -22.53 10.03
C PHE A 77 10.68 -21.78 10.01
N GLY A 78 10.81 -20.75 9.19
CA GLY A 78 12.04 -19.96 9.05
C GLY A 78 12.39 -19.20 10.33
N GLN A 79 13.69 -19.12 10.58
CA GLN A 79 14.29 -18.57 11.81
C GLN A 79 14.78 -17.12 11.66
N GLN A 80 14.45 -16.47 10.54
CA GLN A 80 14.83 -15.08 10.32
C GLN A 80 14.20 -14.18 11.41
N PRO A 81 14.91 -13.14 11.89
CA PRO A 81 14.37 -12.19 12.85
C PRO A 81 13.35 -11.29 12.14
N ARG A 82 12.11 -11.77 12.04
CA ARG A 82 11.01 -11.10 11.32
C ARG A 82 10.16 -10.17 12.18
N ARG A 83 10.59 -9.94 13.42
CA ARG A 83 9.99 -8.98 14.36
C ARG A 83 11.11 -8.34 15.18
N PRO A 84 10.98 -7.06 15.57
CA PRO A 84 11.92 -6.42 16.48
C PRO A 84 11.87 -7.08 17.86
N LYS A 85 12.99 -7.04 18.58
CA LYS A 85 13.04 -7.38 20.01
C LYS A 85 12.53 -6.23 20.88
N GLY A 86 12.75 -4.99 20.43
CA GLY A 86 12.25 -3.78 21.07
C GLY A 86 10.91 -3.29 20.52
N VAL A 87 10.44 -2.16 21.04
CA VAL A 87 9.24 -1.47 20.55
C VAL A 87 9.65 -0.51 19.44
N ILE A 88 8.96 -0.57 18.30
CA ILE A 88 9.15 0.41 17.22
C ILE A 88 8.70 1.78 17.73
N PRO A 89 9.57 2.81 17.70
CA PRO A 89 9.20 4.14 18.13
C PRO A 89 8.14 4.72 17.19
N VAL A 90 7.01 5.16 17.75
CA VAL A 90 5.92 5.80 17.02
C VAL A 90 5.78 7.24 17.52
N VAL A 91 5.68 8.17 16.58
CA VAL A 91 5.55 9.61 16.85
C VAL A 91 4.14 10.03 16.48
N LYS A 92 3.44 10.75 17.37
CA LYS A 92 2.15 11.33 16.98
C LYS A 92 2.40 12.55 16.07
N PRO A 93 1.97 12.54 14.80
CA PRO A 93 2.21 13.66 13.90
C PRO A 93 1.41 14.90 14.32
N ALA A 94 1.97 16.06 14.02
CA ALA A 94 1.26 17.34 14.05
C ALA A 94 1.10 17.87 12.63
N PHE A 95 -0.10 18.34 12.30
CA PHE A 95 -0.42 18.91 11.00
C PHE A 95 -0.72 20.40 11.17
N PRO A 96 0.28 21.28 11.00
CA PRO A 96 0.04 22.72 11.05
C PRO A 96 -0.94 23.16 9.94
N ALA A 97 -1.34 24.43 9.99
CA ALA A 97 -2.11 25.03 8.90
C ALA A 97 -1.38 24.83 7.57
N LYS A 98 -2.15 24.62 6.50
CA LYS A 98 -1.61 24.40 5.15
C LYS A 98 -0.72 25.59 4.76
N GLN A 99 0.51 25.31 4.35
CA GLN A 99 1.43 26.30 3.83
C GLN A 99 1.53 26.10 2.31
N ASP A 100 1.32 27.18 1.56
CA ASP A 100 1.36 27.14 0.11
C ASP A 100 2.82 27.07 -0.37
N GLY A 101 3.18 26.01 -1.10
CA GLY A 101 4.51 25.85 -1.72
C GLY A 101 5.46 24.83 -1.12
N ASP A 102 5.14 24.31 0.06
CA ASP A 102 5.98 23.31 0.71
C ASP A 102 5.64 21.91 0.22
N LEU A 103 6.61 21.00 0.34
CA LEU A 103 6.42 19.57 0.19
C LEU A 103 6.76 18.87 1.50
N HIS A 104 5.77 18.22 2.09
CA HIS A 104 5.96 17.41 3.29
C HIS A 104 5.42 16.00 3.11
N VAL A 105 6.06 15.03 3.77
CA VAL A 105 5.61 13.64 3.80
C VAL A 105 5.56 13.16 5.24
N THR A 106 4.42 12.62 5.65
CA THR A 106 4.26 11.91 6.92
C THR A 106 4.07 10.43 6.66
N TRP A 107 5.01 9.59 7.10
CA TRP A 107 4.87 8.14 6.95
C TRP A 107 4.08 7.56 8.12
N LEU A 108 2.93 6.93 7.87
CA LEU A 108 2.08 6.38 8.94
C LEU A 108 2.28 4.88 9.18
N GLY A 109 3.18 4.26 8.41
CA GLY A 109 3.50 2.84 8.44
C GLY A 109 2.97 2.11 7.22
N HIS A 110 3.70 1.06 6.84
CA HIS A 110 3.53 0.28 5.62
C HIS A 110 3.61 1.19 4.39
N SER A 111 2.60 1.13 3.53
CA SER A 111 2.41 1.99 2.37
C SER A 111 1.54 3.21 2.67
N THR A 112 1.05 3.36 3.91
CA THR A 112 0.24 4.52 4.28
C THR A 112 1.13 5.74 4.51
N ALA A 113 0.99 6.73 3.64
CA ALA A 113 1.69 8.01 3.75
C ALA A 113 0.74 9.17 3.45
N LEU A 114 0.92 10.28 4.16
CA LEU A 114 0.23 11.54 3.89
C LEU A 114 1.24 12.53 3.31
N ALA A 115 1.06 12.90 2.04
CA ALA A 115 1.82 13.95 1.38
C ALA A 115 1.05 15.28 1.42
N GLU A 116 1.77 16.36 1.69
CA GLU A 116 1.28 17.73 1.57
C GLU A 116 2.05 18.39 0.43
N VAL A 117 1.44 18.44 -0.76
CA VAL A 117 2.02 19.03 -1.96
C VAL A 117 1.35 20.38 -2.17
N GLU A 118 2.05 21.47 -1.87
CA GLU A 118 1.53 22.84 -2.10
C GLU A 118 0.17 23.11 -1.42
N GLY A 119 0.03 22.59 -0.20
CA GLY A 119 -1.21 22.69 0.57
C GLY A 119 -2.31 21.72 0.15
N VAL A 120 -2.09 20.82 -0.81
CA VAL A 120 -2.96 19.69 -1.15
C VAL A 120 -2.52 18.45 -0.37
N ARG A 121 -3.43 17.88 0.44
CA ARG A 121 -3.20 16.69 1.26
C ARG A 121 -3.64 15.42 0.52
N VAL A 122 -2.68 14.60 0.12
CA VAL A 122 -2.90 13.32 -0.58
C VAL A 122 -2.54 12.16 0.35
N LEU A 123 -3.53 11.33 0.68
CA LEU A 123 -3.35 10.14 1.52
C LEU A 123 -3.24 8.90 0.63
N PHE A 124 -2.10 8.21 0.68
CA PHE A 124 -1.84 6.99 -0.08
C PHE A 124 -2.14 5.75 0.76
N ASP A 125 -2.76 4.76 0.13
CA ASP A 125 -2.96 3.38 0.60
C ASP A 125 -3.25 3.26 2.11
N PRO A 126 -4.36 3.85 2.58
CA PRO A 126 -4.68 3.94 3.99
C PRO A 126 -5.10 2.59 4.59
N VAL A 127 -4.31 2.10 5.54
CA VAL A 127 -4.59 0.87 6.29
C VAL A 127 -4.45 1.10 7.79
N TRP A 128 -5.57 1.35 8.47
CA TRP A 128 -5.66 1.46 9.93
C TRP A 128 -5.88 0.13 10.64
N SER A 129 -6.31 -0.91 9.91
CA SER A 129 -6.53 -2.24 10.49
C SER A 129 -5.25 -2.83 11.10
N ASP A 130 -5.44 -3.53 12.22
CA ASP A 130 -4.38 -4.29 12.91
C ASP A 130 -3.83 -5.44 12.07
N ARG A 131 -4.61 -5.93 11.10
CA ARG A 131 -4.24 -7.05 10.22
C ARG A 131 -4.63 -6.79 8.77
N CYS A 132 -3.74 -7.20 7.87
CA CYS A 132 -3.99 -7.20 6.43
C CYS A 132 -4.51 -8.58 6.00
N SER A 133 -5.82 -8.80 6.18
CA SER A 133 -6.43 -10.11 5.96
C SER A 133 -7.92 -10.00 5.68
N PRO A 134 -8.52 -10.95 4.94
CA PRO A 134 -9.97 -11.06 4.83
C PRO A 134 -10.68 -11.34 6.17
N THR A 135 -9.94 -11.66 7.22
CA THR A 135 -10.47 -11.93 8.57
C THR A 135 -9.70 -11.15 9.63
N SER A 136 -10.34 -10.83 10.76
CA SER A 136 -9.72 -10.06 11.84
C SER A 136 -8.82 -10.87 12.78
N PHE A 137 -8.81 -12.21 12.66
CA PHE A 137 -8.15 -13.10 13.60
C PHE A 137 -6.92 -13.84 13.01
N VAL A 138 -6.90 -14.09 11.70
CA VAL A 138 -5.77 -14.74 10.99
C VAL A 138 -5.12 -13.73 10.04
N GLY A 139 -3.82 -13.90 9.79
CA GLY A 139 -3.04 -13.13 8.81
C GLY A 139 -2.03 -12.16 9.45
N PRO A 140 -1.24 -11.46 8.63
CA PRO A 140 -0.18 -10.57 9.09
C PRO A 140 -0.73 -9.51 10.06
N LYS A 141 -0.16 -9.44 11.27
CA LYS A 141 -0.48 -8.40 12.26
C LYS A 141 0.57 -7.30 12.19
N ARG A 142 0.14 -6.05 12.32
CA ARG A 142 1.01 -4.88 12.43
C ARG A 142 2.01 -5.03 13.58
N LEU A 143 3.21 -4.48 13.40
CA LEU A 143 4.31 -4.52 14.38
C LEU A 143 4.32 -3.31 15.34
N HIS A 144 3.61 -2.23 15.00
CA HIS A 144 3.45 -1.02 15.80
C HIS A 144 2.00 -0.52 15.71
N PRO A 145 1.48 0.31 16.64
CA PRO A 145 0.17 0.93 16.47
C PRO A 145 0.18 1.98 15.35
N MET A 146 -0.99 2.34 14.81
CA MET A 146 -1.10 3.53 13.96
C MET A 146 -0.69 4.80 14.74
N PRO A 147 0.04 5.75 14.13
CA PRO A 147 0.46 6.97 14.83
C PRO A 147 -0.67 7.88 15.32
N LEU A 148 -1.86 7.77 14.72
CA LEU A 148 -3.07 8.52 15.05
C LEU A 148 -4.33 7.77 14.61
N GLY A 149 -5.48 8.10 15.19
CA GLY A 149 -6.79 7.64 14.73
C GLY A 149 -7.20 8.24 13.37
N VAL A 150 -8.11 7.59 12.64
CA VAL A 150 -8.60 8.08 11.34
C VAL A 150 -9.31 9.43 11.49
N GLU A 151 -10.01 9.61 12.60
CA GLU A 151 -10.72 10.82 13.00
C GLU A 151 -9.80 11.98 13.38
N GLU A 152 -8.54 11.69 13.69
CA GLU A 152 -7.52 12.69 14.00
C GLU A 152 -6.78 13.17 12.74
N LEU A 153 -7.08 12.58 11.57
CA LEU A 153 -6.51 13.03 10.31
C LEU A 153 -6.92 14.49 10.03
N PRO A 154 -6.00 15.30 9.48
CA PRO A 154 -6.38 16.59 8.94
C PRO A 154 -7.38 16.41 7.79
N ARG A 155 -8.01 17.51 7.35
CA ARG A 155 -8.79 17.50 6.11
C ARG A 155 -7.92 17.00 4.96
N ILE A 156 -8.35 15.88 4.36
CA ILE A 156 -7.72 15.27 3.19
C ILE A 156 -8.33 15.87 1.91
N ASP A 157 -7.52 16.09 0.89
CA ASP A 157 -7.97 16.57 -0.42
C ASP A 157 -8.13 15.45 -1.44
N ALA A 158 -7.32 14.38 -1.36
CA ALA A 158 -7.44 13.19 -2.19
C ALA A 158 -7.01 11.93 -1.40
N ILE A 159 -7.70 10.82 -1.64
CA ILE A 159 -7.31 9.49 -1.13
C ILE A 159 -6.92 8.64 -2.34
N VAL A 160 -5.70 8.16 -2.37
CA VAL A 160 -5.15 7.38 -3.49
C VAL A 160 -5.02 5.93 -3.06
N ILE A 161 -5.43 5.01 -3.95
CA ILE A 161 -5.23 3.57 -3.80
C ILE A 161 -4.36 3.08 -4.95
N SER A 162 -3.29 2.33 -4.69
CA SER A 162 -2.47 1.74 -5.75
C SER A 162 -3.07 0.48 -6.36
N HIS A 163 -3.65 -0.42 -5.55
CA HIS A 163 -4.26 -1.68 -5.99
C HIS A 163 -5.13 -2.31 -4.89
N ASP A 164 -5.75 -3.46 -5.18
CA ASP A 164 -6.80 -4.03 -4.32
C ASP A 164 -6.33 -5.01 -3.22
N HIS A 165 -5.03 -5.18 -2.93
CA HIS A 165 -4.60 -6.11 -1.88
C HIS A 165 -5.00 -5.63 -0.47
N TYR A 166 -5.06 -6.57 0.48
CA TYR A 166 -5.55 -6.29 1.84
C TYR A 166 -4.67 -5.32 2.64
N ASP A 167 -3.39 -5.21 2.29
CA ASP A 167 -2.42 -4.31 2.90
C ASP A 167 -2.30 -2.95 2.20
N HIS A 168 -3.07 -2.72 1.14
CA HIS A 168 -3.15 -1.43 0.42
C HIS A 168 -4.59 -0.88 0.33
N LEU A 169 -5.59 -1.76 0.39
CA LEU A 169 -7.00 -1.45 0.36
C LEU A 169 -7.73 -2.10 1.55
N ASP A 170 -7.89 -1.34 2.62
CA ASP A 170 -8.51 -1.83 3.86
C ASP A 170 -9.98 -1.40 3.99
N LEU A 171 -10.89 -2.38 4.10
CA LEU A 171 -12.33 -2.15 4.24
C LEU A 171 -12.67 -1.19 5.40
N ALA A 172 -12.03 -1.37 6.56
CA ALA A 172 -12.33 -0.57 7.74
C ALA A 172 -11.90 0.89 7.53
N SER A 173 -10.70 1.10 6.99
CA SER A 173 -10.15 2.41 6.64
C SER A 173 -11.02 3.14 5.61
N ILE A 174 -11.38 2.48 4.50
CA ILE A 174 -12.24 3.07 3.48
C ILE A 174 -13.57 3.52 4.09
N LYS A 175 -14.23 2.65 4.87
CA LYS A 175 -15.50 3.00 5.50
C LYS A 175 -15.36 4.16 6.49
N ALA A 176 -14.27 4.21 7.25
CA ALA A 176 -14.00 5.30 8.18
C ALA A 176 -13.78 6.62 7.43
N LEU A 177 -12.93 6.62 6.41
CA LEU A 177 -12.62 7.78 5.57
C LEU A 177 -13.84 8.28 4.79
N ALA A 178 -14.68 7.38 4.28
CA ALA A 178 -15.92 7.76 3.60
C ALA A 178 -16.87 8.54 4.51
N ARG A 179 -16.88 8.23 5.82
CA ARG A 179 -17.69 8.93 6.83
C ARG A 179 -17.07 10.22 7.33
N SER A 180 -15.74 10.27 7.51
CA SER A 180 -15.05 11.39 8.16
C SER A 180 -14.50 12.42 7.19
N GLN A 181 -14.28 12.07 5.93
CA GLN A 181 -13.67 12.93 4.92
C GLN A 181 -14.60 13.09 3.71
N GLN A 182 -14.43 14.18 2.97
CA GLN A 182 -15.14 14.46 1.71
C GLN A 182 -14.26 14.29 0.47
N ALA A 183 -12.99 13.94 0.63
CA ALA A 183 -12.07 13.73 -0.47
C ALA A 183 -12.58 12.67 -1.46
N PRO A 184 -12.32 12.84 -2.78
CA PRO A 184 -12.47 11.76 -3.74
C PRO A 184 -11.44 10.65 -3.47
N PHE A 185 -11.82 9.43 -3.83
CA PHE A 185 -10.96 8.26 -3.90
C PHE A 185 -10.51 8.09 -5.35
N LEU A 186 -9.21 8.21 -5.58
CA LEU A 186 -8.55 8.05 -6.86
C LEU A 186 -7.97 6.64 -6.89
N VAL A 187 -8.46 5.81 -7.81
CA VAL A 187 -8.17 4.38 -7.81
C VAL A 187 -7.97 3.86 -9.25
N PRO A 188 -7.24 2.75 -9.45
CA PRO A 188 -7.17 2.10 -10.75
C PRO A 188 -8.52 1.52 -11.19
N LEU A 189 -8.69 1.30 -12.50
CA LEU A 189 -9.87 0.67 -13.08
C LEU A 189 -10.30 -0.61 -12.34
N GLY A 190 -11.59 -0.70 -12.01
CA GLY A 190 -12.20 -1.87 -11.38
C GLY A 190 -12.21 -1.82 -9.86
N VAL A 191 -11.24 -1.14 -9.22
CA VAL A 191 -11.17 -0.98 -7.76
C VAL A 191 -12.40 -0.25 -7.23
N GLY A 192 -13.00 0.66 -8.02
CA GLY A 192 -14.20 1.40 -7.67
C GLY A 192 -15.39 0.50 -7.34
N ALA A 193 -15.46 -0.72 -7.90
CA ALA A 193 -16.51 -1.69 -7.56
C ALA A 193 -16.45 -2.12 -6.08
N HIS A 194 -15.26 -2.25 -5.50
CA HIS A 194 -15.09 -2.52 -4.07
C HIS A 194 -15.59 -1.34 -3.24
N LEU A 195 -15.15 -0.12 -3.58
CA LEU A 195 -15.50 1.10 -2.86
C LEU A 195 -17.01 1.37 -2.86
N GLU A 196 -17.66 1.24 -4.02
CA GLU A 196 -19.11 1.38 -4.17
C GLU A 196 -19.85 0.40 -3.26
N ARG A 197 -19.45 -0.89 -3.28
CA ARG A 197 -20.05 -1.90 -2.40
C ARG A 197 -19.83 -1.60 -0.91
N TRP A 198 -18.75 -0.90 -0.57
CA TRP A 198 -18.45 -0.51 0.81
C TRP A 198 -19.14 0.80 1.25
N GLY A 199 -19.90 1.42 0.34
CA GLY A 199 -20.72 2.59 0.62
C GLY A 199 -20.02 3.92 0.36
N VAL A 200 -18.95 3.93 -0.43
CA VAL A 200 -18.39 5.19 -0.94
C VAL A 200 -19.33 5.75 -2.02
N PRO A 201 -19.77 7.02 -1.92
CA PRO A 201 -20.59 7.65 -2.95
C PRO A 201 -19.91 7.62 -4.33
N LEU A 202 -20.69 7.32 -5.39
CA LEU A 202 -20.17 7.17 -6.76
C LEU A 202 -19.49 8.44 -7.30
N ASP A 203 -19.99 9.61 -6.93
CA ASP A 203 -19.43 10.93 -7.29
C ASP A 203 -18.08 11.21 -6.61
N ARG A 204 -17.70 10.41 -5.61
CA ARG A 204 -16.40 10.45 -4.95
C ARG A 204 -15.45 9.36 -5.42
N ILE A 205 -15.82 8.52 -6.39
CA ILE A 205 -14.94 7.47 -6.93
C ILE A 205 -14.46 7.90 -8.31
N VAL A 206 -13.17 8.13 -8.44
CA VAL A 206 -12.51 8.42 -9.72
C VAL A 206 -11.63 7.22 -10.06
N GLU A 207 -12.06 6.45 -11.06
CA GLU A 207 -11.26 5.35 -11.59
C GLU A 207 -10.39 5.84 -12.74
N LEU A 208 -9.11 5.49 -12.74
CA LEU A 208 -8.14 5.88 -13.76
C LEU A 208 -7.47 4.64 -14.37
N ASP A 209 -7.26 4.67 -15.68
CA ASP A 209 -6.31 3.80 -16.36
C ASP A 209 -4.89 4.39 -16.27
N TRP A 210 -3.88 3.64 -16.71
CA TRP A 210 -2.54 4.22 -16.86
C TRP A 210 -2.54 5.40 -17.83
N ASP A 211 -1.75 6.41 -17.49
CA ASP A 211 -1.61 7.71 -18.16
C ASP A 211 -2.86 8.62 -18.09
N GLU A 212 -3.94 8.16 -17.45
CA GLU A 212 -5.06 9.05 -17.14
C GLU A 212 -4.79 9.87 -15.87
N SER A 213 -5.26 11.11 -15.89
CA SER A 213 -4.99 12.10 -14.84
C SER A 213 -6.27 12.76 -14.33
N VAL A 214 -6.20 13.28 -13.12
CA VAL A 214 -7.25 14.10 -12.52
C VAL A 214 -6.63 15.24 -11.72
N ASP A 215 -7.23 16.42 -11.82
CA ASP A 215 -6.81 17.57 -11.03
C ASP A 215 -7.55 17.63 -9.71
N VAL A 216 -6.79 17.78 -8.62
CA VAL A 216 -7.30 18.07 -7.28
C VAL A 216 -6.76 19.44 -6.88
N ARG A 217 -7.61 20.46 -7.02
CA ARG A 217 -7.20 21.88 -6.96
C ARG A 217 -6.18 22.17 -8.07
N HIS A 218 -4.96 22.58 -7.71
CA HIS A 218 -3.87 22.88 -8.65
C HIS A 218 -2.86 21.72 -8.78
N VAL A 219 -3.11 20.58 -8.11
CA VAL A 219 -2.23 19.41 -8.16
C VAL A 219 -2.86 18.35 -9.06
N THR A 220 -2.14 17.95 -10.10
CA THR A 220 -2.52 16.85 -10.99
C THR A 220 -2.02 15.53 -10.43
N LEU A 221 -2.90 14.53 -10.36
CA LEU A 221 -2.55 13.14 -10.03
C LEU A 221 -2.75 12.28 -11.26
N THR A 222 -1.70 11.56 -11.66
CA THR A 222 -1.69 10.66 -12.81
C THR A 222 -1.45 9.24 -12.34
N ALA A 223 -2.33 8.32 -12.72
CA ALA A 223 -2.08 6.90 -12.53
C ALA A 223 -1.04 6.46 -13.56
N THR A 224 0.10 5.96 -13.12
CA THR A 224 1.21 5.53 -13.97
C THR A 224 1.38 4.02 -13.93
N ALA A 225 2.08 3.49 -14.93
CA ALA A 225 2.28 2.06 -15.07
C ALA A 225 3.02 1.43 -13.87
N ALA A 226 2.64 0.21 -13.54
CA ALA A 226 3.24 -0.57 -12.46
C ALA A 226 3.31 -2.05 -12.84
N ARG A 227 4.27 -2.76 -12.26
CA ARG A 227 4.46 -4.20 -12.42
C ARG A 227 4.01 -4.93 -11.16
N HIS A 228 2.74 -5.28 -11.06
CA HIS A 228 2.19 -5.98 -9.90
C HIS A 228 1.03 -6.90 -10.32
N PHE A 229 0.11 -7.17 -9.39
CA PHE A 229 -1.10 -7.95 -9.62
C PHE A 229 -2.23 -7.45 -8.72
N SER A 230 -3.45 -7.94 -8.95
CA SER A 230 -4.58 -7.71 -8.06
C SER A 230 -5.23 -9.02 -7.62
N GLY A 231 -5.96 -8.99 -6.51
CA GLY A 231 -6.76 -10.11 -6.05
C GLY A 231 -7.14 -10.05 -4.58
N ARG A 232 -8.46 -9.98 -4.33
CA ARG A 232 -9.06 -10.20 -3.00
C ARG A 232 -9.85 -11.50 -2.89
N ARG A 233 -10.08 -12.16 -4.02
CA ARG A 233 -10.97 -13.32 -4.21
C ARG A 233 -10.17 -14.53 -4.69
N PHE A 234 -10.86 -15.52 -5.24
CA PHE A 234 -10.24 -16.69 -5.87
C PHE A 234 -9.63 -16.40 -7.25
N THR A 235 -10.03 -15.30 -7.88
CA THR A 235 -9.50 -14.83 -9.17
C THR A 235 -8.53 -13.68 -8.95
N ARG A 236 -7.45 -13.65 -9.74
CA ARG A 236 -6.45 -12.57 -9.76
C ARG A 236 -6.65 -11.66 -10.97
N ASP A 237 -6.02 -10.50 -10.93
CA ASP A 237 -5.88 -9.56 -12.04
C ASP A 237 -7.23 -9.01 -12.56
N GLY A 238 -8.26 -8.98 -11.70
CA GLY A 238 -9.61 -8.52 -12.03
C GLY A 238 -9.81 -7.00 -11.89
N THR A 239 -8.85 -6.31 -11.28
CA THR A 239 -8.75 -4.85 -11.16
C THR A 239 -7.35 -4.42 -11.59
N LEU A 240 -7.19 -3.19 -12.05
CA LEU A 240 -5.89 -2.63 -12.40
C LEU A 240 -5.09 -2.30 -11.12
N TRP A 241 -3.77 -2.18 -11.28
CA TRP A 241 -2.83 -1.69 -10.26
C TRP A 241 -2.04 -0.53 -10.87
N ALA A 242 -1.66 0.47 -10.07
CA ALA A 242 -0.95 1.65 -10.57
C ALA A 242 0.11 2.16 -9.58
N SER A 243 1.15 2.77 -10.14
CA SER A 243 1.94 3.78 -9.45
C SER A 243 1.31 5.16 -9.68
N TRP A 244 1.81 6.22 -9.05
CA TRP A 244 1.20 7.53 -9.10
C TRP A 244 2.25 8.64 -9.20
N ALA A 245 2.10 9.49 -10.22
CA ALA A 245 2.78 10.77 -10.30
C ALA A 245 1.85 11.86 -9.73
N VAL A 246 2.38 12.71 -8.84
CA VAL A 246 1.66 13.83 -8.25
C VAL A 246 2.43 15.10 -8.54
N LYS A 247 1.81 16.04 -9.25
CA LYS A 247 2.47 17.24 -9.78
C LYS A 247 1.70 18.49 -9.42
N GLY A 248 2.29 19.32 -8.56
CA GLY A 248 1.88 20.70 -8.34
C GLY A 248 2.57 21.65 -9.32
N GLU A 249 2.50 22.95 -9.02
CA GLU A 249 3.08 24.02 -9.83
C GLU A 249 4.61 24.05 -9.74
N ARG A 250 5.16 23.71 -8.57
CA ARG A 250 6.60 23.73 -8.24
C ARG A 250 7.09 22.43 -7.63
N ARG A 251 6.22 21.69 -6.94
CA ARG A 251 6.55 20.45 -6.22
C ARG A 251 5.93 19.23 -6.85
N SER A 252 6.61 18.11 -6.74
CA SER A 252 6.17 16.85 -7.33
C SER A 252 6.66 15.64 -6.53
N LEU A 253 5.84 14.60 -6.54
CA LEU A 253 6.06 13.37 -5.80
C LEU A 253 5.74 12.18 -6.68
N PHE A 254 6.55 11.12 -6.58
CA PHE A 254 6.25 9.83 -7.17
C PHE A 254 5.93 8.80 -6.08
N TYR A 255 4.88 8.01 -6.26
CA TYR A 255 4.52 6.91 -5.38
C TYR A 255 4.41 5.61 -6.18
N THR A 256 5.18 4.59 -5.82
CA THR A 256 5.29 3.36 -6.60
C THR A 256 4.16 2.36 -6.40
N GLY A 257 3.34 2.51 -5.35
CA GLY A 257 2.47 1.43 -4.89
C GLY A 257 3.30 0.27 -4.35
N ASP A 258 3.01 -0.94 -4.85
CA ASP A 258 3.74 -2.17 -4.52
C ASP A 258 4.33 -2.86 -5.75
N SER A 259 4.58 -2.09 -6.81
CA SER A 259 5.21 -2.54 -8.05
C SER A 259 6.58 -3.21 -7.85
N GLY A 260 6.86 -4.26 -8.63
CA GLY A 260 8.22 -4.73 -8.90
C GLY A 260 8.95 -3.81 -9.87
N TYR A 261 10.24 -4.10 -10.10
CA TYR A 261 11.07 -3.32 -11.02
C TYR A 261 10.90 -3.73 -12.47
N TRP A 262 10.98 -2.72 -13.34
CA TRP A 262 10.99 -2.82 -14.79
C TRP A 262 11.47 -1.50 -15.40
N GLY A 263 11.90 -1.53 -16.66
CA GLY A 263 12.50 -0.37 -17.32
C GLY A 263 11.61 0.88 -17.39
N GLY A 264 10.28 0.70 -17.32
CA GLY A 264 9.25 1.74 -17.43
C GLY A 264 9.37 2.94 -16.49
N TYR A 265 10.09 2.78 -15.36
CA TYR A 265 10.33 3.89 -14.46
C TYR A 265 11.14 5.02 -15.12
N LYS A 266 11.99 4.68 -16.11
CA LYS A 266 12.75 5.67 -16.84
C LYS A 266 11.83 6.53 -17.70
N GLU A 267 10.91 5.91 -18.44
CA GLU A 267 9.91 6.61 -19.23
C GLU A 267 9.00 7.47 -18.34
N ILE A 268 8.61 6.98 -17.16
CA ILE A 268 7.86 7.76 -16.16
C ILE A 268 8.67 8.99 -15.71
N GLY A 269 9.95 8.84 -15.43
CA GLY A 269 10.85 9.94 -15.05
C GLY A 269 11.07 10.95 -16.17
N GLU A 270 11.10 10.50 -17.43
CA GLU A 270 11.19 11.36 -18.61
C GLU A 270 9.90 12.14 -18.87
N GLN A 271 8.75 11.51 -18.67
CA GLN A 271 7.45 12.10 -18.98
C GLN A 271 6.92 13.03 -17.88
N TYR A 272 7.03 12.60 -16.62
CA TYR A 272 6.38 13.28 -15.50
C TYR A 272 7.37 14.00 -14.58
N GLY A 273 8.59 13.48 -14.49
CA GLY A 273 9.67 14.00 -13.64
C GLY A 273 10.41 15.22 -14.21
N PRO A 274 11.52 15.63 -13.58
CA PRO A 274 12.06 15.08 -12.34
C PRO A 274 11.11 15.29 -11.15
N PHE A 275 11.19 14.43 -10.14
CA PHE A 275 10.38 14.54 -8.93
C PHE A 275 11.21 15.10 -7.76
N ASP A 276 10.57 15.81 -6.82
CA ASP A 276 11.27 16.22 -5.60
C ASP A 276 11.50 15.02 -4.67
N VAL A 277 10.50 14.13 -4.56
CA VAL A 277 10.54 12.96 -3.68
C VAL A 277 9.91 11.74 -4.34
N SER A 278 10.47 10.56 -4.07
CA SER A 278 9.85 9.29 -4.40
C SER A 278 9.58 8.48 -3.13
N LEU A 279 8.35 7.99 -3.01
CA LEU A 279 7.90 7.07 -1.99
C LEU A 279 8.00 5.65 -2.56
N ILE A 280 9.01 4.89 -2.13
CA ILE A 280 9.40 3.61 -2.73
C ILE A 280 9.23 2.47 -1.72
N GLN A 281 8.45 1.45 -2.05
CA GLN A 281 8.46 0.16 -1.36
C GLN A 281 9.83 -0.52 -1.45
N VAL A 282 10.32 -1.03 -0.33
CA VAL A 282 11.62 -1.73 -0.26
C VAL A 282 11.55 -3.08 0.45
N GLY A 283 10.40 -3.44 1.01
CA GLY A 283 10.17 -4.70 1.71
C GLY A 283 9.25 -5.66 0.94
N ALA A 284 8.90 -6.76 1.60
CA ALA A 284 8.03 -7.81 1.08
C ALA A 284 8.54 -8.55 -0.18
N TYR A 285 9.82 -8.38 -0.55
CA TYR A 285 10.45 -9.14 -1.62
C TYR A 285 10.73 -10.60 -1.22
N GLY A 286 10.87 -11.46 -2.22
CA GLY A 286 11.25 -12.86 -2.04
C GLY A 286 11.57 -13.52 -3.38
N ASP A 287 12.42 -14.53 -3.35
CA ASP A 287 12.86 -15.22 -4.57
C ASP A 287 11.74 -16.02 -5.24
N ALA A 288 10.63 -16.25 -4.52
CA ALA A 288 9.42 -16.86 -5.07
C ALA A 288 8.45 -15.87 -5.73
N TRP A 289 8.80 -14.58 -5.84
CA TRP A 289 8.01 -13.56 -6.56
C TRP A 289 8.84 -12.33 -6.96
N PRO A 290 9.97 -12.53 -7.65
CA PRO A 290 10.98 -11.48 -7.89
C PRO A 290 10.45 -10.29 -8.70
N ASP A 291 9.42 -10.50 -9.52
CA ASP A 291 8.92 -9.50 -10.48
C ASP A 291 7.89 -8.52 -9.95
N ILE A 292 7.33 -8.78 -8.78
CA ILE A 292 6.17 -8.04 -8.28
C ILE A 292 6.45 -7.29 -6.98
N HIS A 293 7.60 -7.47 -6.34
CA HIS A 293 8.05 -6.66 -5.22
C HIS A 293 9.53 -6.34 -5.40
N MET A 294 9.87 -5.05 -5.32
CA MET A 294 11.25 -4.60 -5.45
C MET A 294 12.09 -5.04 -4.25
N LYS A 295 13.31 -5.52 -4.53
CA LYS A 295 14.38 -5.53 -3.53
C LYS A 295 14.83 -4.07 -3.25
N PRO A 296 15.56 -3.79 -2.17
CA PRO A 296 16.06 -2.44 -1.90
C PRO A 296 16.91 -1.85 -3.03
N GLU A 297 17.70 -2.69 -3.72
CA GLU A 297 18.53 -2.32 -4.87
C GLU A 297 17.68 -1.94 -6.10
N ASP A 298 16.57 -2.64 -6.29
CA ASP A 298 15.58 -2.33 -7.32
C ASP A 298 14.88 -1.00 -6.99
N GLY A 299 14.53 -0.79 -5.72
CA GLY A 299 13.94 0.46 -5.24
C GLY A 299 14.87 1.67 -5.43
N ALA A 300 16.16 1.51 -5.15
CA ALA A 300 17.18 2.51 -5.46
C ALA A 300 17.28 2.79 -6.97
N SER A 301 17.18 1.76 -7.80
CA SER A 301 17.18 1.91 -9.27
C SER A 301 15.94 2.66 -9.75
N ALA A 302 14.75 2.28 -9.27
CA ALA A 302 13.49 2.96 -9.59
C ALA A 302 13.51 4.44 -9.20
N HIS A 303 14.04 4.79 -8.02
CA HIS A 303 14.22 6.17 -7.57
C HIS A 303 15.05 7.01 -8.56
N LEU A 304 16.19 6.46 -9.01
CA LEU A 304 17.06 7.12 -9.98
C LEU A 304 16.38 7.24 -11.36
N ASP A 305 15.68 6.20 -11.79
CA ASP A 305 14.99 6.17 -13.09
C ASP A 305 13.84 7.17 -13.16
N VAL A 306 13.07 7.35 -12.06
CA VAL A 306 12.06 8.42 -11.99
C VAL A 306 12.66 9.81 -11.78
N ARG A 307 13.98 9.90 -11.59
CA ARG A 307 14.72 11.17 -11.43
C ARG A 307 14.23 11.96 -10.23
N ALA A 308 14.00 11.27 -9.11
CA ALA A 308 13.58 11.90 -7.86
C ALA A 308 14.78 12.44 -7.06
N GLY A 309 14.59 13.52 -6.30
CA GLY A 309 15.64 14.11 -5.45
C GLY A 309 15.86 13.38 -4.12
N VAL A 310 14.77 12.97 -3.46
CA VAL A 310 14.79 12.30 -2.15
C VAL A 310 14.04 10.98 -2.21
N LEU A 311 14.61 9.91 -1.63
CA LEU A 311 13.95 8.61 -1.50
C LEU A 311 13.47 8.41 -0.05
N ILE A 312 12.15 8.15 0.11
CA ILE A 312 11.55 7.72 1.39
C ILE A 312 11.09 6.26 1.26
N PRO A 313 11.65 5.32 2.03
CA PRO A 313 11.27 3.92 1.95
C PRO A 313 9.94 3.63 2.65
N LEU A 314 9.10 2.84 1.99
CA LEU A 314 7.82 2.31 2.45
C LEU A 314 7.85 0.77 2.50
N HIS A 315 6.73 0.16 2.92
CA HIS A 315 6.52 -1.29 2.90
C HIS A 315 7.48 -2.11 3.77
N TRP A 316 8.05 -1.48 4.80
CA TRP A 316 8.94 -2.14 5.76
C TRP A 316 8.51 -1.85 7.21
N CYS A 317 9.04 -2.60 8.17
CA CYS A 317 8.84 -2.44 9.62
C CYS A 317 7.36 -2.45 10.10
N THR A 318 6.39 -2.79 9.26
CA THR A 318 4.98 -2.63 9.61
C THR A 318 4.21 -3.94 9.64
N PHE A 319 4.22 -4.69 8.56
CA PHE A 319 3.67 -6.05 8.50
C PHE A 319 4.78 -7.03 8.12
N ASN A 320 4.70 -8.25 8.64
CA ASN A 320 5.57 -9.35 8.23
C ASN A 320 4.92 -10.08 7.04
N LEU A 321 5.32 -9.71 5.82
CA LEU A 321 4.76 -10.20 4.56
C LEU A 321 5.71 -11.09 3.76
N ALA A 322 6.97 -11.22 4.18
CA ALA A 322 7.99 -11.98 3.49
C ALA A 322 8.94 -12.71 4.45
N VAL A 323 9.93 -13.40 3.88
CA VAL A 323 10.85 -14.28 4.63
C VAL A 323 12.09 -13.56 5.16
N HIS A 324 12.44 -12.38 4.61
CA HIS A 324 13.59 -11.59 5.05
C HIS A 324 13.43 -11.03 6.48
N ALA A 325 14.55 -10.67 7.13
CA ALA A 325 14.49 -10.03 8.44
C ALA A 325 13.77 -8.67 8.39
N TRP A 326 13.14 -8.26 9.49
CA TRP A 326 12.23 -7.09 9.48
C TRP A 326 12.93 -5.76 9.14
N SER A 327 14.20 -5.61 9.54
CA SER A 327 15.01 -4.41 9.30
C SER A 327 15.95 -4.54 8.09
N GLU A 328 16.10 -5.73 7.50
CA GLU A 328 16.97 -5.96 6.34
C GLU A 328 16.69 -5.02 5.16
N PRO A 329 15.41 -4.72 4.80
CA PRO A 329 15.13 -3.81 3.69
C PRO A 329 15.82 -2.45 3.80
N VAL A 330 15.78 -1.85 4.99
CA VAL A 330 16.31 -0.50 5.19
C VAL A 330 17.82 -0.50 5.35
N GLU A 331 18.40 -1.57 5.90
CA GLU A 331 19.86 -1.73 5.99
C GLU A 331 20.48 -1.82 4.58
N ARG A 332 19.91 -2.67 3.73
CA ARG A 332 20.37 -2.79 2.34
C ARG A 332 20.17 -1.50 1.54
N LEU A 333 19.07 -0.79 1.80
CA LEU A 333 18.84 0.51 1.17
C LEU A 333 19.88 1.56 1.57
N LEU A 334 20.34 1.55 2.83
CA LEU A 334 21.42 2.44 3.27
C LEU A 334 22.71 2.18 2.48
N ASP A 335 23.06 0.92 2.26
CA ASP A 335 24.24 0.54 1.49
C ASP A 335 24.14 1.02 0.04
N GLU A 336 22.97 0.82 -0.59
CA GLU A 336 22.71 1.29 -1.94
C GLU A 336 22.73 2.81 -2.07
N ALA A 337 22.18 3.52 -1.09
CA ALA A 337 22.19 4.97 -1.11
C ALA A 337 23.58 5.55 -0.93
N ALA A 338 24.41 4.96 -0.08
CA ALA A 338 25.82 5.33 0.07
C ALA A 338 26.62 5.04 -1.21
N ALA A 339 26.37 3.90 -1.87
CA ALA A 339 27.08 3.51 -3.08
C ALA A 339 26.71 4.35 -4.30
N ARG A 340 25.48 4.88 -4.35
CA ARG A 340 24.92 5.59 -5.52
C ARG A 340 24.64 7.07 -5.29
N ASP A 341 25.08 7.63 -4.15
CA ASP A 341 24.87 9.04 -3.76
C ASP A 341 23.38 9.44 -3.74
N ILE A 342 22.52 8.56 -3.22
CA ILE A 342 21.08 8.82 -3.08
C ILE A 342 20.81 9.53 -1.76
N THR A 343 20.07 10.63 -1.81
CA THR A 343 19.58 11.30 -0.60
C THR A 343 18.39 10.53 -0.02
N LEU A 344 18.56 9.99 1.19
CA LEU A 344 17.52 9.26 1.91
C LEU A 344 16.88 10.09 3.02
N ALA A 345 15.57 9.91 3.21
CA ALA A 345 14.88 10.26 4.43
C ALA A 345 14.14 9.03 4.97
N ILE A 346 14.52 8.58 6.17
CA ILE A 346 13.97 7.37 6.80
C ILE A 346 13.23 7.77 8.09
N PRO A 347 11.95 8.19 7.98
CA PRO A 347 11.16 8.59 9.13
C PRO A 347 10.88 7.42 10.07
N ARG A 348 10.59 7.70 11.35
CA ARG A 348 9.83 6.77 12.21
C ARG A 348 8.35 6.84 11.81
N PRO A 349 7.53 5.82 12.11
CA PRO A 349 6.10 5.93 11.95
C PRO A 349 5.53 7.16 12.66
N GLY A 350 4.97 8.07 11.87
CA GLY A 350 4.35 9.33 12.23
C GLY A 350 5.27 10.56 12.21
N ASP A 351 6.56 10.41 11.88
CA ASP A 351 7.41 11.57 11.60
C ASP A 351 6.91 12.28 10.33
N ARG A 352 6.86 13.62 10.40
CA ARG A 352 6.54 14.53 9.30
C ARG A 352 7.83 15.18 8.80
N ILE A 353 8.22 14.85 7.58
CA ILE A 353 9.46 15.31 6.95
C ILE A 353 9.17 16.51 6.05
N ASN A 354 9.97 17.57 6.16
CA ASN A 354 10.03 18.66 5.18
C ASN A 354 11.11 18.33 4.16
N ILE A 355 10.76 18.25 2.87
CA ILE A 355 11.70 17.86 1.81
C ILE A 355 12.83 18.90 1.61
N ASP A 356 12.59 20.17 1.94
CA ASP A 356 13.62 21.21 1.87
C ASP A 356 14.54 21.27 3.11
N ALA A 357 14.22 20.53 4.17
CA ALA A 357 14.93 20.54 5.43
C ALA A 357 14.96 19.13 6.04
N LEU A 358 15.65 18.22 5.35
CA LEU A 358 15.73 16.83 5.75
C LEU A 358 16.48 16.67 7.08
N PRO A 359 15.95 15.90 8.03
CA PRO A 359 16.72 15.51 9.21
C PRO A 359 17.84 14.53 8.79
N ALA A 360 18.89 14.46 9.62
CA ALA A 360 19.88 13.40 9.49
C ALA A 360 19.20 12.03 9.66
N VAL A 361 19.67 11.03 8.91
CA VAL A 361 19.19 9.66 9.04
C VAL A 361 19.70 9.08 10.35
N GLU A 362 18.79 8.86 11.30
CA GLU A 362 19.07 8.16 12.55
C GLU A 362 18.62 6.70 12.43
N PRO A 363 19.53 5.70 12.50
CA PRO A 363 19.20 4.30 12.28
C PRO A 363 18.55 3.66 13.52
N TRP A 364 17.41 4.20 13.96
CA TRP A 364 16.70 3.81 15.19
C TRP A 364 16.34 2.33 15.24
N TRP A 365 16.17 1.67 14.10
CA TRP A 365 15.85 0.24 14.01
C TRP A 365 16.97 -0.65 14.55
N ARG A 366 18.25 -0.21 14.45
CA ARG A 366 19.41 -0.95 14.97
C ARG A 366 19.36 -1.10 16.50
N ALA A 367 18.76 -0.13 17.19
CA ALA A 367 18.62 -0.17 18.65
C ALA A 367 17.57 -1.18 19.15
N ILE A 368 16.71 -1.68 18.26
CA ILE A 368 15.57 -2.56 18.60
C ILE A 368 15.58 -3.91 17.87
N ALA A 369 16.65 -4.20 17.12
CA ALA A 369 16.79 -5.36 16.22
C ALA A 369 16.84 -6.73 16.91
#